data_AF-A0AAE0GD33-F1
#
_entry.id   AF-A0AAE0GD33-F1
#
_cell.length_a   1.000
_cell.length_b   1.000
_cell.length_c   1.000
_cell.angle_alpha   90.00
_cell.angle_beta   90.00
_cell.angle_gamma   90.00
#
_symmetry.space_group_name_H-M   'P 1'
#
loop_
_entity.id
_entity.type
_entity.pdbx_description
1 polymer ?
#
loop_
_entity_poly.entity_id
_entity_poly.type
_entity_poly.pdbx_seq_one_letter_code
_entity_poly.pdbx_strand_id
1 'polypeptide(L)'
;MQVLGRELCLNVDQGGETEELIERSLTPKDKSPSQLPKNAAITTRREALSLYRAILRHSRLFVWKNEKGFVWSEVLRDAARKEFEAGRLETDAEMVARLIISGRDALDKVVEKFLAKRDQIMKGEEAATFGRSPGDLRDRD
;
A
#
# COMPACT_ATOMS: atom_id res chain seq x y z
N MET A 1 29.80 0.40 17.39
CA MET A 1 28.49 0.90 16.91
C MET A 1 28.17 0.16 15.62
N GLN A 2 27.33 -0.88 15.69
CA GLN A 2 26.94 -1.67 14.51
C GLN A 2 25.68 -1.05 13.91
N VAL A 3 25.82 -0.39 12.76
CA VAL A 3 24.70 0.03 11.93
C VAL A 3 24.19 -1.22 11.19
N LEU A 4 23.20 -1.89 11.79
CA LEU A 4 22.51 -2.99 11.12
C LEU A 4 21.72 -2.42 9.95
N GLY A 5 22.27 -2.59 8.75
CA GLY A 5 21.56 -2.44 7.49
C GLY A 5 20.33 -3.34 7.50
N ARG A 6 19.17 -2.74 7.77
CA ARG A 6 17.88 -3.37 7.47
C ARG A 6 17.73 -3.34 5.96
N GLU A 7 18.13 -4.42 5.31
CA GLU A 7 17.63 -4.77 3.99
C GLU A 7 16.10 -4.72 4.05
N LEU A 8 15.52 -3.70 3.44
CA LEU A 8 14.10 -3.66 3.13
C LEU A 8 13.90 -4.65 1.99
N CYS A 9 13.78 -5.94 2.32
CA CYS A 9 13.23 -6.93 1.40
C CYS A 9 11.80 -6.50 1.08
N LEU A 10 11.64 -5.76 -0.01
CA LEU A 10 10.37 -5.45 -0.63
C LEU A 10 9.84 -6.74 -1.26
N ASN A 11 9.25 -7.60 -0.42
CA ASN A 11 8.36 -8.63 -0.93
C ASN A 11 7.13 -7.89 -1.47
N VAL A 12 7.17 -7.55 -2.76
CA VAL A 12 6.00 -7.24 -3.57
C VAL A 12 5.27 -8.57 -3.74
N ASP A 13 4.51 -8.95 -2.71
CA ASP A 13 3.53 -10.03 -2.85
C ASP A 13 2.54 -9.56 -3.92
N GLN A 14 2.62 -10.19 -5.08
CA GLN A 14 1.83 -9.91 -6.27
C GLN A 14 0.34 -9.77 -5.91
N GLY A 15 -0.22 -8.58 -6.14
CA GLY A 15 -1.65 -8.30 -6.02
C GLY A 15 -2.48 -8.91 -7.15
N GLY A 16 -2.25 -10.19 -7.48
CA GLY A 16 -2.96 -10.90 -8.56
C GLY A 16 -3.87 -12.04 -8.10
N GLU A 17 -3.67 -12.59 -6.90
CA GLU A 17 -4.46 -13.76 -6.45
C GLU A 17 -5.84 -13.41 -5.87
N THR A 18 -6.12 -12.15 -5.58
CA THR A 18 -7.35 -11.77 -4.86
C THR A 18 -8.59 -11.67 -5.74
N GLU A 19 -8.44 -11.27 -7.01
CA GLU A 19 -9.57 -11.15 -7.95
C GLU A 19 -10.16 -12.54 -8.28
N GLU A 20 -9.31 -13.52 -8.58
CA GLU A 20 -9.72 -14.91 -8.85
C GLU A 20 -10.35 -15.60 -7.63
N LEU A 21 -9.99 -15.17 -6.41
CA LEU A 21 -10.54 -15.75 -5.18
C LEU A 21 -11.90 -15.13 -4.81
N ILE A 22 -12.08 -13.84 -5.11
CA ILE A 22 -13.36 -13.14 -4.99
C ILE A 22 -14.36 -13.75 -5.99
N GLU A 23 -13.96 -13.95 -7.25
CA GLU A 23 -14.83 -14.52 -8.28
C GLU A 23 -15.32 -15.93 -7.93
N ARG A 24 -14.41 -16.79 -7.42
CA ARG A 24 -14.76 -18.14 -6.93
C ARG A 24 -15.73 -18.12 -5.76
N SER A 25 -15.67 -17.08 -4.91
CA SER A 25 -16.55 -16.91 -3.75
C SER A 25 -17.89 -16.25 -4.11
N LEU A 26 -17.99 -15.61 -5.28
CA LEU A 26 -19.21 -14.99 -5.80
C LEU A 26 -20.04 -15.93 -6.68
N THR A 27 -19.51 -17.09 -7.11
CA THR A 27 -20.29 -18.04 -7.93
C THR A 27 -21.52 -18.56 -7.14
N PRO A 28 -22.76 -18.30 -7.61
CA PRO A 28 -23.96 -18.65 -6.88
C PRO A 28 -24.26 -20.14 -7.09
N LYS A 29 -24.20 -20.93 -6.01
CA LYS A 29 -24.79 -22.28 -5.97
C LYS A 29 -26.03 -22.23 -5.10
N ASP A 30 -27.15 -21.87 -5.72
CA ASP A 30 -28.56 -22.04 -5.31
C ASP A 30 -28.83 -22.32 -3.83
N LYS A 31 -28.74 -21.32 -2.94
CA LYS A 31 -29.36 -21.40 -1.59
C LYS A 31 -29.87 -20.04 -1.11
N SER A 32 -31.08 -20.09 -0.56
CA SER A 32 -31.94 -19.02 -0.01
C SER A 32 -31.27 -17.77 0.59
N PRO A 33 -31.93 -16.59 0.50
CA PRO A 33 -31.36 -15.27 0.85
C PRO A 33 -31.10 -15.02 2.35
N SER A 34 -31.26 -16.01 3.22
CA SER A 34 -31.20 -15.85 4.69
C SER A 34 -29.87 -16.30 5.32
N GLN A 35 -28.89 -16.77 4.54
CA GLN A 35 -27.64 -17.27 5.09
C GLN A 35 -26.45 -16.86 4.22
N LEU A 36 -25.88 -15.69 4.50
CA LEU A 36 -24.52 -15.36 4.07
C LEU A 36 -23.60 -16.52 4.52
N PRO A 37 -22.86 -17.18 3.62
CA PRO A 37 -22.05 -18.33 4.00
C PRO A 37 -21.00 -17.86 5.00
N LYS A 38 -20.89 -18.55 6.14
CA LYS A 38 -19.87 -18.28 7.18
C LYS A 38 -18.45 -18.17 6.60
N ASN A 39 -18.22 -18.80 5.45
CA ASN A 39 -16.98 -18.77 4.70
C ASN A 39 -16.67 -17.37 4.11
N ALA A 40 -17.68 -16.60 3.69
CA ALA A 40 -17.50 -15.22 3.20
C ALA A 40 -17.09 -14.23 4.31
N ALA A 41 -17.51 -14.48 5.55
CA ALA A 41 -17.06 -13.69 6.71
C ALA A 41 -15.57 -13.94 7.05
N ILE A 42 -15.08 -15.17 6.82
CA ILE A 42 -13.67 -15.52 7.02
C ILE A 42 -12.81 -14.89 5.92
N THR A 43 -13.27 -14.87 4.67
CA THR A 43 -12.54 -14.23 3.57
C THR A 43 -12.47 -12.72 3.75
N THR A 44 -13.56 -12.05 4.09
CA THR A 44 -13.58 -10.58 4.35
C THR A 44 -12.66 -10.16 5.50
N ARG A 45 -12.63 -10.89 6.62
CA ARG A 45 -11.66 -10.60 7.70
C ARG A 45 -10.21 -10.75 7.24
N ARG A 46 -9.91 -11.79 6.47
CA ARG A 46 -8.55 -12.01 5.94
C ARG A 46 -8.15 -10.88 5.00
N GLU A 47 -9.06 -10.45 4.13
CA GLU A 47 -8.81 -9.35 3.20
C GLU A 47 -8.62 -8.01 3.92
N ALA A 48 -9.41 -7.71 4.94
CA ALA A 48 -9.23 -6.53 5.78
C ALA A 48 -7.82 -6.52 6.43
N LEU A 49 -7.40 -7.64 7.02
CA LEU A 49 -6.07 -7.76 7.62
C LEU A 49 -4.94 -7.70 6.59
N SER A 50 -5.15 -8.23 5.39
CA SER A 50 -4.22 -8.12 4.26
C SER A 50 -4.04 -6.66 3.85
N LEU A 51 -5.14 -5.92 3.68
CA LEU A 51 -5.13 -4.49 3.38
C LEU A 51 -4.44 -3.68 4.49
N TYR A 52 -4.75 -3.94 5.76
CA TYR A 52 -4.10 -3.28 6.88
C TYR A 52 -2.58 -3.47 6.85
N ARG A 53 -2.11 -4.70 6.65
CA ARG A 53 -0.67 -4.99 6.51
C ARG A 53 -0.06 -4.31 5.29
N ALA A 54 -0.77 -4.26 4.17
CA ALA A 54 -0.33 -3.55 2.97
C ALA A 54 -0.15 -2.05 3.24
N ILE A 55 -1.09 -1.40 3.91
CA ILE A 55 -0.99 0.01 4.32
C ILE A 55 0.23 0.22 5.23
N LEU A 56 0.44 -0.65 6.22
CA LEU A 56 1.60 -0.55 7.12
C LEU A 56 2.93 -0.71 6.37
N ARG A 57 3.01 -1.63 5.39
CA ARG A 57 4.20 -1.80 4.55
C ARG A 57 4.48 -0.54 3.73
N HIS A 58 3.50 -0.01 3.01
CA HIS A 58 3.67 1.18 2.17
C HIS A 58 3.88 2.46 2.97
N SER A 59 3.33 2.57 4.19
CA SER A 59 3.57 3.71 5.09
C SER A 59 5.06 3.95 5.35
N ARG A 60 5.89 2.90 5.32
CA ARG A 60 7.35 2.98 5.54
C ARG A 60 8.08 3.76 4.45
N LEU A 61 7.49 3.91 3.26
CA LEU A 61 8.04 4.71 2.17
C LEU A 61 8.02 6.22 2.50
N PHE A 62 7.11 6.65 3.38
CA PHE A 62 6.87 8.05 3.71
C PHE A 62 7.74 8.52 4.88
N VAL A 63 9.06 8.64 4.64
CA VAL A 63 10.06 8.96 5.67
C VAL A 63 10.21 10.45 6.00
N TRP A 64 9.59 11.34 5.21
CA TRP A 64 9.71 12.79 5.41
C TRP A 64 8.68 13.34 6.41
N LYS A 65 8.98 14.54 6.92
CA LYS A 65 8.11 15.26 7.86
C LYS A 65 7.07 16.09 7.12
N ASN A 66 5.89 16.22 7.72
CA ASN A 66 4.86 17.16 7.31
C ASN A 66 5.18 18.58 7.80
N GLU A 67 4.36 19.55 7.40
CA GLU A 67 4.47 20.96 7.80
C GLU A 67 4.44 21.17 9.33
N LYS A 68 3.78 20.26 10.04
CA LYS A 68 3.68 20.25 11.51
C LYS A 68 4.87 19.55 12.20
N GLY A 69 5.83 19.04 11.43
CA GLY A 69 7.03 18.36 11.92
C GLY A 69 6.87 16.84 12.21
N PHE A 70 5.69 16.26 12.00
CA PHE A 70 5.44 14.82 12.19
C PHE A 70 5.85 14.01 10.96
N VAL A 71 6.40 12.81 11.18
CA VAL A 71 6.75 11.90 10.08
C VAL A 71 5.48 11.32 9.46
N TRP A 72 5.34 11.41 8.14
CA TRP A 72 4.15 10.91 7.44
C TRP A 72 3.89 9.42 7.68
N SER A 73 4.93 8.60 7.82
CA SER A 73 4.77 7.18 8.13
C SER A 73 3.99 6.93 9.43
N GLU A 74 4.16 7.76 10.46
CA GLU A 74 3.46 7.62 11.73
C GLU A 74 2.01 8.10 11.61
N VAL A 75 1.82 9.26 10.96
CA VAL A 75 0.49 9.81 10.69
C VAL A 75 -0.39 8.82 9.93
N LEU A 76 0.16 8.17 8.89
CA LEU A 76 -0.56 7.17 8.09
C LEU A 76 -0.91 5.91 8.89
N ARG A 77 -0.01 5.46 9.78
CA ARG A 77 -0.26 4.29 10.64
C ARG A 77 -1.35 4.58 11.67
N ASP A 78 -1.31 5.75 12.28
CA ASP A 78 -2.31 6.16 13.27
C ASP A 78 -3.67 6.39 12.64
N ALA A 79 -3.71 7.01 11.46
CA ALA A 79 -4.93 7.14 10.67
C ALA A 79 -5.50 5.76 10.32
N ALA A 80 -4.68 4.86 9.75
CA ALA A 80 -5.12 3.51 9.41
C ALA A 80 -5.63 2.74 10.64
N ARG A 81 -4.96 2.86 11.79
CA ARG A 81 -5.44 2.24 13.04
C ARG A 81 -6.84 2.73 13.41
N LYS A 82 -7.06 4.05 13.39
CA LYS A 82 -8.35 4.66 13.75
C LYS A 82 -9.47 4.19 12.81
N GLU A 83 -9.22 4.20 11.49
CA GLU A 83 -10.20 3.75 10.50
C GLU A 83 -10.58 2.27 10.68
N PHE A 84 -9.59 1.39 10.90
CA PHE A 84 -9.86 -0.04 11.11
C PHE A 84 -10.52 -0.34 12.46
N GLU A 85 -10.21 0.44 13.51
CA GLU A 85 -10.88 0.34 14.80
C GLU A 85 -12.34 0.80 14.73
N ALA A 86 -12.63 1.85 13.95
CA ALA A 86 -13.99 2.30 13.68
C ALA A 86 -14.80 1.26 12.90
N GLY A 87 -14.21 0.66 11.86
CA GLY A 87 -14.85 -0.38 11.06
C GLY A 87 -15.04 -1.73 11.76
N ARG A 88 -14.45 -1.95 12.95
CA ARG A 88 -14.53 -3.22 13.68
C ARG A 88 -15.95 -3.58 14.11
N LEU A 89 -16.79 -2.58 14.35
CA LEU A 89 -18.16 -2.76 14.81
C LEU A 89 -19.16 -2.89 13.64
N GLU A 90 -18.69 -2.74 12.40
CA GLU A 90 -19.55 -2.84 11.23
C GLU A 90 -19.99 -4.29 11.01
N THR A 91 -21.30 -4.51 11.01
CA THR A 91 -21.90 -5.86 10.86
C THR A 91 -22.48 -6.09 9.47
N ASP A 92 -22.67 -5.04 8.67
CA ASP A 92 -23.15 -5.18 7.29
C ASP A 92 -22.03 -5.68 6.37
N ALA A 93 -22.20 -6.89 5.86
CA ALA A 93 -21.24 -7.54 4.98
C ALA A 93 -21.00 -6.77 3.67
N GLU A 94 -22.01 -6.09 3.12
CA GLU A 94 -21.84 -5.31 1.90
C GLU A 94 -21.00 -4.06 2.15
N MET A 95 -21.22 -3.39 3.28
CA MET A 95 -20.44 -2.22 3.68
C MET A 95 -18.99 -2.60 3.92
N VAL A 96 -18.73 -3.71 4.61
CA VAL A 96 -17.36 -4.23 4.80
C VAL A 96 -16.69 -4.52 3.45
N ALA A 97 -17.39 -5.17 2.51
CA ALA A 97 -16.85 -5.43 1.18
C ALA A 97 -16.51 -4.14 0.43
N ARG A 98 -17.42 -3.15 0.43
CA ARG A 98 -17.20 -1.84 -0.20
C ARG A 98 -16.00 -1.11 0.41
N LEU A 99 -15.85 -1.13 1.74
CA LEU A 99 -14.71 -0.53 2.44
C LEU A 99 -13.37 -1.19 2.04
N ILE A 100 -13.34 -2.52 1.94
CA ILE A 100 -12.13 -3.25 1.54
C ILE A 100 -11.75 -2.92 0.10
N ILE A 101 -12.70 -2.95 -0.83
CA ILE A 101 -12.46 -2.69 -2.25
C ILE A 101 -11.99 -1.24 -2.44
N SER A 102 -12.75 -0.27 -1.94
CA SER A 102 -12.39 1.15 -2.07
C SER A 102 -11.07 1.49 -1.37
N GLY A 103 -10.77 0.84 -0.24
CA GLY A 103 -9.48 0.97 0.45
C GLY A 103 -8.31 0.41 -0.36
N ARG A 104 -8.52 -0.68 -1.11
CA ARG A 104 -7.50 -1.23 -2.02
C ARG A 104 -7.22 -0.26 -3.17
N ASP A 105 -8.27 0.18 -3.85
CA ASP A 105 -8.16 1.13 -4.96
C ASP A 105 -7.45 2.43 -4.56
N ALA A 106 -7.76 2.93 -3.35
CA ALA A 106 -7.11 4.12 -2.81
C ALA A 106 -5.63 3.89 -2.53
N LEU A 107 -5.26 2.73 -1.95
CA LEU A 107 -3.87 2.37 -1.70
C LEU A 107 -3.09 2.25 -3.02
N ASP A 108 -3.64 1.55 -4.01
CA ASP A 108 -2.98 1.34 -5.30
C ASP A 108 -2.71 2.66 -6.02
N LYS A 109 -3.68 3.58 -6.03
CA LYS A 109 -3.50 4.95 -6.56
C LYS A 109 -2.40 5.72 -5.85
N VAL A 110 -2.25 5.57 -4.52
CA VAL A 110 -1.18 6.23 -3.75
C VAL A 110 0.18 5.65 -4.12
N VAL A 111 0.27 4.31 -4.20
CA VAL A 111 1.51 3.61 -4.55
C VAL A 111 1.93 3.93 -5.99
N GLU A 112 1.01 3.90 -6.93
CA GLU A 112 1.25 4.26 -8.34
C GLU A 112 1.80 5.69 -8.45
N LYS A 113 1.16 6.67 -7.81
CA LYS A 113 1.63 8.06 -7.80
C LYS A 113 3.01 8.21 -7.17
N PHE A 114 3.28 7.46 -6.09
CA PHE A 114 4.57 7.47 -5.44
C PHE A 114 5.67 6.93 -6.36
N LEU A 115 5.43 5.78 -7.01
CA LEU A 115 6.36 5.17 -7.95
C LEU A 115 6.58 6.05 -9.19
N ALA A 116 5.51 6.59 -9.77
CA ALA A 116 5.60 7.52 -10.90
C ALA A 116 6.46 8.75 -10.54
N LYS A 117 6.31 9.30 -9.33
CA LYS A 117 7.12 10.43 -8.88
C LYS A 117 8.58 10.05 -8.67
N ARG A 118 8.85 8.88 -8.10
CA ARG A 118 10.20 8.35 -7.93
C ARG A 118 10.90 8.16 -9.28
N ASP A 119 10.20 7.59 -10.26
CA ASP A 119 10.77 7.33 -11.59
C ASP A 119 11.08 8.63 -12.35
N GLN A 120 10.28 9.69 -12.16
CA GLN A 120 10.59 11.03 -12.68
C GLN A 120 11.87 11.61 -12.07
N ILE A 121 12.10 11.42 -10.77
CA ILE A 121 13.31 11.90 -10.09
C ILE A 121 14.53 11.15 -10.63
N MET A 122 14.46 9.82 -10.73
CA MET A 122 15.58 9.02 -11.26
C MET A 122 15.94 9.41 -12.70
N LYS A 123 14.95 9.57 -13.59
CA LYS A 123 15.19 10.02 -14.98
C LYS A 123 15.77 11.44 -15.05
N GLY A 124 15.34 12.32 -14.14
CA GLY A 124 15.89 13.67 -14.02
C GLY A 124 17.35 13.68 -13.52
N GLU A 125 17.68 12.82 -12.57
CA GLU A 125 19.04 12.63 -12.06
C GLU A 125 19.98 12.00 -13.11
N GLU A 126 19.50 11.04 -13.89
CA GLU A 126 20.23 10.46 -15.03
C GLU A 126 20.56 11.51 -16.11
N ALA A 127 19.60 12.39 -16.43
CA ALA A 127 19.86 13.50 -17.35
C ALA A 127 20.87 14.52 -16.79
N ALA A 128 20.83 14.82 -15.48
CA ALA A 128 21.77 15.73 -14.84
C ALA A 128 23.20 15.14 -14.72
N THR A 129 23.31 13.83 -14.53
CA THR A 129 24.61 13.14 -14.44
C THR A 129 25.25 12.90 -15.80
N PHE A 130 24.48 12.57 -16.84
CA PHE A 130 24.99 12.41 -18.21
C PHE A 130 25.41 13.75 -18.86
N GLY A 131 24.88 14.87 -18.39
CA GLY A 131 25.31 16.22 -18.79
C GLY A 131 26.63 16.68 -18.16
N ARG A 132 27.14 15.99 -17.14
CA ARG A 132 28.46 16.27 -16.54
C ARG A 132 29.51 15.43 -17.24
N SER A 133 30.00 15.92 -18.38
CA SER A 133 31.13 15.31 -19.08
C SER A 133 32.35 15.24 -18.14
N PRO A 134 33.02 14.07 -17.97
CA PRO A 134 34.21 13.93 -17.11
C PRO A 134 35.45 14.73 -17.53
N GLY A 135 35.32 15.74 -18.40
CA GLY A 135 36.41 16.43 -19.07
C GLY A 135 36.96 17.68 -18.36
N ASP A 136 36.24 18.28 -17.41
CA ASP A 136 36.61 19.58 -16.83
C ASP A 136 37.57 19.49 -15.63
N LEU A 137 38.55 18.59 -15.69
CA LEU A 137 39.67 18.51 -14.75
C LEU A 137 41.00 18.78 -15.46
N ARG A 138 41.07 19.87 -16.20
CA ARG A 138 42.33 20.48 -16.64
C ARG A 138 42.22 21.97 -16.37
N ASP A 139 43.33 22.56 -15.94
CA ASP A 139 43.52 23.99 -15.63
C ASP A 139 43.25 24.36 -14.16
N ARG A 140 44.15 23.88 -13.28
CA ARG A 140 44.71 24.75 -12.24
C ARG A 140 46.23 24.67 -12.31
N ASP A 141 46.80 25.77 -12.80
CA ASP A 141 48.20 26.15 -12.67
C ASP A 141 48.66 26.21 -11.21
#